data_AF-A0A7V0WVH7-F1
#
_entry.id   AF-A0A7V0WVH7-F1
#
_cell.length_a   1.000
_cell.length_b   1.000
_cell.length_c   1.000
_cell.angle_alpha   90.00
_cell.angle_beta   90.00
_cell.angle_gamma   90.00
#
_symmetry.space_group_name_H-M   'P 1'
#
loop_
_entity.id
_entity.type
_entity.pdbx_description
1 polymer ?
#
loop_
_entity_poly.entity_id
_entity_poly.type
_entity_poly.pdbx_seq_one_letter_code
_entity_poly.pdbx_strand_id
1 'polypeptide(L)'
;MLKQKLINFAKKIFLHPLVKTPLLAFSILAIAVLFFFTFLHIFSRHGRSFPVPDFSSLTIEQATELAKDKRLRLEITDSVYIATRKPGTVIEQNPKSGTFVKANRRVFVTTNAVNPILEDMPNLIGLSLRQAKSVLQLQGFKIGSLSFVPDIAVNNVLEQKYKGEQVEPGTQIPKGSEINLVLGKGFYNERTGLPRVIGLTLAEARNLLHDASLNLGRYSFDETIFDEADSLNAMVYSQYPNPTGETSISFGARVDLWLTLNESRIPPESKPKIEEDEEDTDDEFDYSEMEIEEVIE
;
A
#
# COMPACT_ATOMS: atom_id res chain seq x y z
N MET A 1 64.06 45.15 48.69
CA MET A 1 65.06 44.50 47.82
C MET A 1 64.65 43.14 47.25
N LEU A 2 64.00 42.24 48.02
CA LEU A 2 63.65 40.88 47.53
C LEU A 2 62.70 40.87 46.31
N LYS A 3 61.65 41.71 46.31
CA LYS A 3 60.69 41.82 45.20
C LYS A 3 61.35 42.16 43.85
N GLN A 4 62.27 43.14 43.81
CA GLN A 4 62.97 43.52 42.58
C GLN A 4 63.92 42.42 42.08
N LYS A 5 64.60 41.70 42.98
CA LYS A 5 65.42 40.54 42.60
C LYS A 5 64.57 39.40 42.03
N LEU A 6 63.41 39.13 42.62
CA LEU A 6 62.45 38.14 42.11
C LEU A 6 61.92 38.50 40.73
N ILE A 7 61.56 39.78 40.51
CA ILE A 7 61.08 40.26 39.21
C ILE A 7 62.19 40.17 38.15
N ASN A 8 63.42 40.52 38.49
CA ASN A 8 64.55 40.45 37.56
C ASN A 8 64.97 38.99 37.27
N PHE A 9 64.86 38.10 38.24
CA PHE A 9 65.09 36.66 38.08
C PHE A 9 64.01 36.00 37.20
N ALA A 10 62.74 36.31 37.46
CA ALA A 10 61.61 35.89 36.62
C ALA A 10 61.74 36.41 35.19
N LYS A 11 62.13 37.68 34.99
CA LYS A 11 62.43 38.23 33.66
C LYS A 11 63.56 37.47 32.97
N LYS A 12 64.65 37.15 33.67
CA LYS A 12 65.80 36.43 33.09
C LYS A 12 65.44 34.99 32.66
N ILE A 13 64.57 34.33 33.43
CA ILE A 13 64.03 32.99 33.09
C ILE A 13 63.07 33.06 31.90
N PHE A 14 62.16 34.04 31.88
CA PHE A 14 61.21 34.24 30.78
C PHE A 14 61.88 34.66 29.47
N LEU A 15 63.03 35.35 29.53
CA LEU A 15 63.82 35.71 28.35
C LEU A 15 64.76 34.58 27.89
N HIS A 16 64.90 33.48 28.64
CA HIS A 16 65.76 32.37 28.24
C HIS A 16 65.16 31.66 27.00
N PRO A 17 65.97 31.36 25.95
CA PRO A 17 65.48 30.79 24.70
C PRO A 17 64.65 29.50 24.88
N LEU A 18 65.02 28.68 25.87
CA LEU A 18 64.37 27.42 26.22
C LEU A 18 62.95 27.58 26.80
N VAL A 19 62.61 28.73 27.37
CA VAL A 19 61.28 29.02 27.94
C VAL A 19 60.46 29.91 27.01
N LYS A 20 61.12 30.87 26.34
CA LYS A 20 60.47 31.79 25.41
C LYS A 20 59.85 31.08 24.21
N THR A 21 60.57 30.13 23.59
CA THR A 21 60.11 29.42 22.38
C THR A 21 58.88 28.54 22.61
N PRO A 22 58.80 27.66 23.63
CA PRO A 22 57.59 26.88 23.88
C PRO A 22 56.43 27.76 24.32
N LEU A 23 56.67 28.84 25.07
CA LEU A 23 55.62 29.77 25.49
C LEU A 23 55.01 30.52 24.29
N LEU A 24 55.85 30.91 23.32
CA LEU A 24 55.41 31.51 22.06
C LEU A 24 54.59 30.50 21.23
N ALA A 25 55.08 29.26 21.09
CA ALA A 25 54.35 28.20 20.41
C ALA A 25 52.99 27.91 21.07
N PHE A 26 52.94 27.86 22.40
CA PHE A 26 51.70 27.67 23.16
C PHE A 26 50.73 28.84 22.98
N SER A 27 51.24 30.07 22.94
CA SER A 27 50.41 31.26 22.69
C SER A 27 49.84 31.27 21.27
N ILE A 28 50.63 30.91 20.25
CA ILE A 28 50.18 30.79 18.86
C ILE A 28 49.12 29.69 18.76
N LEU A 29 49.35 28.53 19.38
CA LEU A 29 48.39 27.44 19.40
C LEU A 29 47.08 27.86 20.08
N ALA A 30 47.16 28.54 21.22
CA ALA A 30 45.98 29.05 21.93
C ALA A 30 45.19 30.05 21.08
N ILE A 31 45.87 30.96 20.37
CA ILE A 31 45.25 31.89 19.43
C ILE A 31 44.62 31.15 18.25
N ALA A 32 45.31 30.15 17.68
CA ALA A 32 44.78 29.35 16.57
C ALA A 32 43.52 28.56 16.98
N VAL A 33 43.51 27.99 18.19
CA VAL A 33 42.34 27.30 18.75
C VAL A 33 41.19 28.28 18.99
N LEU A 34 41.45 29.45 19.60
CA LEU A 34 40.45 30.50 19.77
C LEU A 34 39.89 31.00 18.43
N PHE A 35 40.77 31.21 17.45
CA PHE A 35 40.36 31.59 16.09
C PHE A 35 39.51 30.49 15.45
N PHE A 36 39.90 29.22 15.57
CA PHE A 36 39.14 28.09 15.03
C PHE A 36 37.76 27.98 15.67
N PHE A 37 37.65 28.12 16.99
CA PHE A 37 36.35 28.10 17.68
C PHE A 37 35.48 29.30 17.35
N THR A 38 36.05 30.51 17.26
CA THR A 38 35.30 31.72 16.87
C THR A 38 34.87 31.67 15.40
N PHE A 39 35.74 31.18 14.51
CA PHE A 39 35.44 30.91 13.11
C PHE A 39 34.29 29.90 12.98
N LEU A 40 34.37 28.76 13.68
CA LEU A 40 33.27 27.79 13.73
C LEU A 40 32.00 28.42 14.30
N HIS A 41 32.08 29.23 15.36
CA HIS A 41 30.91 29.89 15.96
C HIS A 41 30.22 30.86 14.99
N ILE A 42 31.00 31.64 14.24
CA ILE A 42 30.50 32.60 13.23
C ILE A 42 29.97 31.88 11.99
N PHE A 43 30.65 30.84 11.52
CA PHE A 43 30.30 30.12 10.29
C PHE A 43 29.15 29.12 10.51
N SER A 44 29.08 28.50 11.69
CA SER A 44 28.03 27.54 12.06
C SER A 44 26.68 28.20 12.38
N ARG A 45 26.62 29.54 12.53
CA ARG A 45 25.39 30.35 12.77
C ARG A 45 24.29 29.56 13.49
N HIS A 46 24.48 29.30 14.78
CA HIS A 46 23.45 28.68 15.59
C HIS A 46 22.18 29.53 15.59
N GLY A 47 21.04 28.87 15.37
CA GLY A 47 19.90 29.09 16.26
C GLY A 47 18.83 30.09 15.85
N ARG A 48 18.49 30.22 14.56
CA ARG A 48 17.15 30.71 14.20
C ARG A 48 16.47 29.67 13.31
N SER A 49 15.56 28.92 13.92
CA SER A 49 14.60 28.11 13.21
C SER A 49 13.34 28.93 12.97
N PHE A 50 12.70 28.70 11.83
CA PHE A 50 11.46 29.35 11.44
C PHE A 50 10.42 28.28 11.17
N PRO A 51 9.15 28.51 11.52
CA PRO A 51 8.09 27.58 11.18
C PRO A 51 7.96 27.50 9.66
N VAL A 52 7.86 26.29 9.14
CA VAL A 52 7.57 26.04 7.72
C VAL A 52 6.13 26.50 7.45
N PRO A 53 5.89 27.36 6.43
CA PRO A 53 4.54 27.72 6.02
C PRO A 53 3.74 26.51 5.54
N ASP A 54 2.43 26.67 5.50
CA ASP A 54 1.59 25.74 4.75
C ASP A 54 1.63 26.09 3.26
N PHE A 55 2.14 25.16 2.46
CA PHE A 55 2.13 25.23 1.01
C PHE A 55 0.92 24.52 0.40
N SER A 56 0.13 23.80 1.21
CA SER A 56 -1.02 23.04 0.74
C SER A 56 -1.99 23.92 -0.03
N SER A 57 -2.54 23.40 -1.14
CA SER A 57 -3.48 24.10 -2.03
C SER A 57 -2.90 25.29 -2.80
N LEU A 58 -1.66 25.70 -2.55
CA LEU A 58 -0.98 26.70 -3.38
C LEU A 58 -0.53 26.06 -4.71
N THR A 59 -0.57 26.85 -5.76
CA THR A 59 0.11 26.49 -7.03
C THR A 59 1.62 26.43 -6.82
N ILE A 60 2.33 25.68 -7.66
CA ILE A 60 3.80 25.59 -7.56
C ILE A 60 4.47 26.96 -7.66
N GLU A 61 3.93 27.86 -8.48
CA GLU A 61 4.42 29.23 -8.64
C GLU A 61 4.29 30.00 -7.31
N GLN A 62 3.08 30.01 -6.71
CA GLN A 62 2.80 30.67 -5.44
C GLN A 62 3.61 30.07 -4.29
N ALA A 63 3.71 28.74 -4.21
CA ALA A 63 4.48 28.05 -3.19
C ALA A 63 5.97 28.38 -3.31
N THR A 64 6.49 28.46 -4.54
CA THR A 64 7.90 28.81 -4.79
C THR A 64 8.20 30.24 -4.39
N GLU A 65 7.29 31.18 -4.65
CA GLU A 65 7.42 32.58 -4.22
C GLU A 65 7.41 32.70 -2.69
N LEU A 66 6.45 32.05 -2.03
CA LEU A 66 6.36 32.01 -0.57
C LEU A 66 7.60 31.36 0.07
N ALA A 67 8.11 30.27 -0.53
CA ALA A 67 9.32 29.62 -0.06
C ALA A 67 10.53 30.55 -0.15
N LYS A 68 10.69 31.29 -1.26
CA LYS A 68 11.75 32.29 -1.42
C LYS A 68 11.67 33.39 -0.36
N ASP A 69 10.47 33.93 -0.10
CA ASP A 69 10.24 34.94 0.96
C ASP A 69 10.69 34.42 2.33
N LYS A 70 10.38 33.15 2.64
CA LYS A 70 10.77 32.50 3.90
C LYS A 70 12.17 31.90 3.92
N ARG A 71 12.98 32.15 2.89
CA ARG A 71 14.35 31.61 2.74
C ARG A 71 14.38 30.08 2.80
N LEU A 72 13.36 29.43 2.25
CA LEU A 72 13.24 27.99 2.09
C LEU A 72 13.49 27.62 0.63
N ARG A 73 13.87 26.37 0.40
CA ARG A 73 14.02 25.82 -0.96
C ARG A 73 12.93 24.80 -1.19
N LEU A 74 12.06 25.05 -2.16
CA LEU A 74 11.04 24.09 -2.56
C LEU A 74 11.64 23.08 -3.54
N GLU A 75 11.39 21.80 -3.33
CA GLU A 75 11.83 20.71 -4.19
C GLU A 75 10.64 19.78 -4.43
N ILE A 76 10.29 19.57 -5.69
CA ILE A 76 9.18 18.68 -6.07
C ILE A 76 9.74 17.27 -6.08
N THR A 77 9.22 16.41 -5.21
CA THR A 77 9.68 15.02 -5.11
C THR A 77 8.81 14.08 -5.92
N ASP A 78 7.50 14.35 -5.95
CA ASP A 78 6.53 13.45 -6.56
C ASP A 78 5.29 14.21 -7.06
N SER A 79 4.49 13.53 -7.88
CA SER A 79 3.18 13.99 -8.34
C SER A 79 2.16 12.86 -8.29
N VAL A 80 1.02 13.11 -7.65
CA VAL A 80 -0.09 12.16 -7.56
C VAL A 80 -1.31 12.80 -8.22
N TYR A 81 -2.11 12.02 -8.94
CA TYR A 81 -3.36 12.53 -9.52
C TYR A 81 -4.54 12.29 -8.57
N ILE A 82 -5.12 13.38 -8.06
CA ILE A 82 -6.34 13.36 -7.26
C ILE A 82 -7.38 14.24 -7.96
N ALA A 83 -8.41 13.60 -8.53
CA ALA A 83 -9.43 14.27 -9.34
C ALA A 83 -10.21 15.36 -8.58
N THR A 84 -10.35 15.23 -7.25
CA THR A 84 -11.07 16.19 -6.40
C THR A 84 -10.23 17.42 -6.02
N ARG A 85 -8.92 17.41 -6.31
CA ARG A 85 -8.02 18.54 -6.02
C ARG A 85 -7.69 19.31 -7.28
N LYS A 86 -7.29 20.57 -7.12
CA LYS A 86 -6.90 21.43 -8.23
C LYS A 86 -5.59 20.93 -8.86
N PRO A 87 -5.51 20.81 -10.19
CA PRO A 87 -4.27 20.52 -10.91
C PRO A 87 -3.12 21.46 -10.55
N GLY A 88 -1.89 20.94 -10.41
CA GLY A 88 -0.68 21.73 -10.19
C GLY A 88 -0.54 22.35 -8.80
N THR A 89 -1.42 22.00 -7.85
CA THR A 89 -1.30 22.47 -6.45
C THR A 89 -0.53 21.49 -5.58
N VAL A 90 0.11 21.98 -4.52
CA VAL A 90 0.76 21.13 -3.52
C VAL A 90 -0.31 20.35 -2.73
N ILE A 91 -0.16 19.02 -2.69
CA ILE A 91 -1.00 18.10 -1.94
C ILE A 91 -0.42 17.86 -0.55
N GLU A 92 0.88 17.63 -0.51
CA GLU A 92 1.62 17.23 0.69
C GLU A 92 2.97 17.93 0.72
N GLN A 93 3.47 18.17 1.93
CA GLN A 93 4.78 18.74 2.16
C GLN A 93 5.51 18.02 3.28
N ASN A 94 6.83 17.98 3.16
CA ASN A 94 7.73 17.51 4.19
C ASN A 94 8.95 18.46 4.29
N PRO A 95 9.19 19.13 5.42
CA PRO A 95 8.49 19.01 6.71
C PRO A 95 7.06 19.55 6.73
N LYS A 96 6.24 19.02 7.66
CA LYS A 96 4.86 19.47 7.89
C LYS A 96 4.81 20.96 8.25
N SER A 97 3.71 21.62 7.92
CA SER A 97 3.46 23.01 8.30
C SER A 97 3.64 23.22 9.80
N GLY A 98 4.19 24.36 10.20
CA GLY A 98 4.52 24.70 11.58
C GLY A 98 5.82 24.06 12.12
N THR A 99 6.43 23.12 11.39
CA THR A 99 7.71 22.52 11.82
C THR A 99 8.82 23.58 11.79
N PHE A 100 9.63 23.64 12.83
CA PHE A 100 10.74 24.61 12.91
C PHE A 100 11.97 24.10 12.16
N VAL A 101 12.38 24.83 11.12
CA VAL A 101 13.55 24.48 10.29
C VAL A 101 14.56 25.61 10.22
N LYS A 102 15.83 25.25 9.99
CA LYS A 102 16.88 26.24 9.71
C LYS A 102 16.62 26.92 8.35
N ALA A 103 17.11 28.13 8.18
CA ALA A 103 17.11 28.81 6.88
C ALA A 103 17.79 27.95 5.80
N ASN A 104 17.36 28.12 4.56
CA ASN A 104 17.81 27.37 3.38
C ASN A 104 17.50 25.86 3.45
N ARG A 105 16.60 25.43 4.34
CA ARG A 105 16.12 24.05 4.38
C ARG A 105 15.32 23.75 3.10
N ARG A 106 15.56 22.56 2.56
CA ARG A 106 14.75 21.98 1.49
C ARG A 106 13.42 21.48 2.07
N VAL A 107 12.33 21.96 1.49
CA VAL A 107 10.97 21.48 1.73
C VAL A 107 10.58 20.69 0.50
N PHE A 108 10.38 19.40 0.70
CA PHE A 108 9.93 18.48 -0.31
C PHE A 108 8.41 18.59 -0.43
N VAL A 109 7.90 18.69 -1.65
CA VAL A 109 6.46 18.77 -1.91
C VAL A 109 6.03 17.70 -2.90
N THR A 110 4.83 17.18 -2.66
CA THR A 110 4.11 16.33 -3.61
C THR A 110 3.01 17.17 -4.24
N THR A 111 2.92 17.13 -5.57
CA THR A 111 1.98 17.96 -6.33
C THR A 111 0.81 17.15 -6.87
N ASN A 112 -0.32 17.82 -7.12
CA ASN A 112 -1.40 17.23 -7.87
C ASN A 112 -1.05 17.25 -9.36
N ALA A 113 -0.91 16.08 -9.95
CA ALA A 113 -0.64 15.96 -11.37
C ALA A 113 -1.74 16.65 -12.19
N VAL A 114 -1.36 17.24 -13.32
CA VAL A 114 -2.33 17.94 -14.19
C VAL A 114 -3.21 16.94 -14.93
N ASN A 115 -2.59 15.87 -15.41
CA ASN A 115 -3.27 14.78 -16.09
C ASN A 115 -3.07 13.49 -15.29
N PRO A 116 -4.04 12.57 -15.31
CA PRO A 116 -3.83 11.23 -14.79
C PRO A 116 -2.73 10.53 -15.59
N ILE A 117 -2.04 9.59 -14.94
CA ILE A 117 -1.15 8.67 -15.66
C ILE A 117 -2.04 7.81 -16.57
N LEU A 118 -1.77 7.86 -17.87
CA LEU A 118 -2.48 7.08 -18.87
C LEU A 118 -1.65 5.83 -19.19
N GLU A 119 -2.35 4.71 -19.38
CA GLU A 119 -1.79 3.43 -19.81
C GLU A 119 -2.56 2.96 -21.04
N ASP A 120 -1.88 2.25 -21.94
CA ASP A 120 -2.51 1.73 -23.15
C ASP A 120 -3.39 0.52 -22.81
N MET A 121 -4.63 0.53 -23.29
CA MET A 121 -5.55 -0.57 -23.09
C MET A 121 -5.01 -1.85 -23.75
N PRO A 122 -4.77 -2.94 -23.00
CA PRO A 122 -4.32 -4.19 -23.58
C PRO A 122 -5.42 -4.82 -24.46
N ASN A 123 -5.02 -5.71 -25.37
CA ASN A 123 -5.97 -6.57 -26.08
C ASN A 123 -6.32 -7.78 -25.21
N LEU A 124 -7.55 -7.79 -24.69
CA LEU A 124 -8.06 -8.90 -23.87
C LEU A 124 -8.92 -9.88 -24.66
N ILE A 125 -9.31 -9.55 -25.89
CA ILE A 125 -10.24 -10.33 -26.69
C ILE A 125 -9.64 -11.72 -26.96
N GLY A 126 -10.44 -12.77 -26.72
CA GLY A 126 -10.05 -14.17 -26.87
C GLY A 126 -9.27 -14.75 -25.68
N LEU A 127 -8.84 -13.94 -24.72
CA LEU A 127 -8.20 -14.44 -23.49
C LEU A 127 -9.25 -15.04 -22.54
N SER A 128 -8.85 -16.05 -21.78
CA SER A 128 -9.65 -16.51 -20.64
C SER A 128 -9.74 -15.43 -19.56
N LEU A 129 -10.81 -15.43 -18.77
CA LEU A 129 -11.00 -14.51 -17.64
C LEU A 129 -9.76 -14.41 -16.74
N ARG A 130 -9.15 -15.56 -16.42
CA ARG A 130 -7.95 -15.63 -15.59
C ARG A 130 -6.75 -14.92 -16.24
N GLN A 131 -6.52 -15.15 -17.53
CA GLN A 131 -5.46 -14.47 -18.28
C GLN A 131 -5.74 -12.96 -18.39
N ALA A 132 -6.97 -12.58 -18.72
CA ALA A 132 -7.38 -11.18 -18.82
C ALA A 132 -7.19 -10.44 -17.49
N LYS A 133 -7.56 -11.06 -16.36
CA LYS A 133 -7.32 -10.54 -15.01
C LYS A 133 -5.83 -10.28 -14.75
N SER A 134 -4.97 -11.24 -15.06
CA SER A 134 -3.52 -11.07 -14.91
C SER A 134 -2.97 -9.94 -15.79
N VAL A 135 -3.40 -9.84 -17.05
CA VAL A 135 -2.97 -8.79 -17.98
C VAL A 135 -3.41 -7.41 -17.48
N LEU A 136 -4.68 -7.27 -17.05
CA LEU A 136 -5.20 -6.02 -16.48
C LEU A 136 -4.40 -5.59 -15.25
N GLN A 137 -4.15 -6.51 -14.31
CA GLN A 137 -3.39 -6.22 -13.09
C GLN A 137 -1.95 -5.79 -13.39
N LEU A 138 -1.27 -6.44 -14.33
CA LEU A 138 0.09 -6.08 -14.75
C LEU A 138 0.16 -4.68 -15.36
N GLN A 139 -0.86 -4.28 -16.11
CA GLN A 139 -0.99 -2.92 -16.68
C GLN A 139 -1.55 -1.91 -15.66
N GLY A 140 -1.80 -2.32 -14.41
CA GLY A 140 -2.32 -1.45 -13.36
C GLY A 140 -3.78 -1.03 -13.56
N PHE A 141 -4.55 -1.78 -14.34
CA PHE A 141 -6.01 -1.67 -14.41
C PHE A 141 -6.68 -2.59 -13.39
N LYS A 142 -7.92 -2.26 -13.04
CA LYS A 142 -8.77 -3.09 -12.18
C LYS A 142 -9.80 -3.82 -13.02
N ILE A 143 -10.14 -5.04 -12.60
CA ILE A 143 -11.28 -5.74 -13.17
C ILE A 143 -12.57 -5.11 -12.65
N GLY A 144 -13.47 -4.77 -13.56
CA GLY A 144 -14.78 -4.24 -13.25
C GLY A 144 -15.84 -5.34 -13.20
N SER A 145 -17.04 -5.02 -13.66
CA SER A 145 -18.13 -5.99 -13.78
C SER A 145 -17.91 -6.98 -14.91
N LEU A 146 -18.31 -8.22 -14.66
CA LEU A 146 -18.36 -9.31 -15.62
C LEU A 146 -19.78 -9.45 -16.16
N SER A 147 -19.93 -9.43 -17.47
CA SER A 147 -21.20 -9.67 -18.15
C SER A 147 -21.07 -10.88 -19.05
N PHE A 148 -22.15 -11.62 -19.23
CA PHE A 148 -22.10 -12.95 -19.82
C PHE A 148 -23.14 -13.08 -20.93
N VAL A 149 -22.68 -13.41 -22.13
CA VAL A 149 -23.52 -13.58 -23.33
C VAL A 149 -23.39 -14.99 -23.89
N PRO A 150 -24.43 -15.53 -24.54
CA PRO A 150 -24.34 -16.85 -25.17
C PRO A 150 -23.25 -16.89 -26.24
N ASP A 151 -22.24 -17.73 -26.05
CA ASP A 151 -21.12 -17.91 -26.98
C ASP A 151 -20.41 -19.25 -26.69
N ILE A 152 -19.77 -19.85 -27.70
CA ILE A 152 -19.04 -21.11 -27.57
C ILE A 152 -17.80 -21.00 -26.67
N ALA A 153 -17.18 -19.81 -26.60
CA ALA A 153 -15.95 -19.56 -25.87
C ALA A 153 -16.26 -19.24 -24.40
N VAL A 154 -16.64 -20.28 -23.66
CA VAL A 154 -16.97 -20.18 -22.23
C VAL A 154 -15.83 -19.52 -21.45
N ASN A 155 -16.14 -18.50 -20.66
CA ASN A 155 -15.20 -17.74 -19.84
C ASN A 155 -14.08 -17.03 -20.61
N ASN A 156 -14.19 -16.90 -21.93
CA ASN A 156 -13.29 -16.07 -22.72
C ASN A 156 -13.90 -14.70 -22.96
N VAL A 157 -13.03 -13.68 -23.00
CA VAL A 157 -13.41 -12.30 -23.23
C VAL A 157 -13.79 -12.10 -24.70
N LEU A 158 -14.99 -11.60 -24.91
CA LEU A 158 -15.54 -11.25 -26.22
C LEU A 158 -15.44 -9.74 -26.47
N GLU A 159 -15.68 -8.94 -25.42
CA GLU A 159 -15.55 -7.48 -25.47
C GLU A 159 -14.94 -6.95 -24.17
N GLN A 160 -14.22 -5.84 -24.30
CA GLN A 160 -13.69 -5.07 -23.18
C GLN A 160 -14.31 -3.66 -23.19
N LYS A 161 -14.73 -3.18 -22.02
CA LYS A 161 -15.50 -1.93 -21.89
C LYS A 161 -14.92 -1.01 -20.84
N TYR A 162 -14.86 0.28 -21.15
CA TYR A 162 -14.51 1.34 -20.22
C TYR A 162 -15.66 2.35 -20.15
N LYS A 163 -16.09 2.70 -18.93
CA LYS A 163 -17.24 3.61 -18.70
C LYS A 163 -18.53 3.23 -19.44
N GLY A 164 -18.73 1.93 -19.69
CA GLY A 164 -19.92 1.38 -20.36
C GLY A 164 -19.82 1.28 -21.87
N GLU A 165 -18.77 1.83 -22.48
CA GLU A 165 -18.54 1.78 -23.93
C GLU A 165 -17.43 0.78 -24.27
N GLN A 166 -17.50 0.19 -25.45
CA GLN A 166 -16.43 -0.67 -25.98
C GLN A 166 -15.16 0.16 -26.16
N VAL A 167 -14.02 -0.42 -25.76
CA VAL A 167 -12.73 0.25 -25.87
C VAL A 167 -11.74 -0.60 -26.65
N GLU A 168 -11.17 0.00 -27.70
CA GLU A 168 -10.20 -0.68 -28.55
C GLU A 168 -8.82 -0.79 -27.88
N PRO A 169 -8.05 -1.85 -28.16
CA PRO A 169 -6.66 -1.96 -27.71
C PRO A 169 -5.81 -0.75 -28.14
N GLY A 170 -4.88 -0.30 -27.30
CA GLY A 170 -4.06 0.89 -27.53
C GLY A 170 -4.75 2.22 -27.19
N THR A 171 -6.02 2.20 -26.79
CA THR A 171 -6.68 3.41 -26.27
C THR A 171 -6.04 3.82 -24.95
N GLN A 172 -5.71 5.11 -24.80
CA GLN A 172 -5.14 5.64 -23.56
C GLN A 172 -6.21 5.77 -22.48
N ILE A 173 -6.06 5.00 -21.40
CA ILE A 173 -7.00 4.97 -20.27
C ILE A 173 -6.25 5.34 -18.98
N PRO A 174 -6.83 6.15 -18.08
CA PRO A 174 -6.23 6.41 -16.78
C PRO A 174 -5.91 5.11 -16.01
N LYS A 175 -4.68 4.99 -15.52
CA LYS A 175 -4.24 3.88 -14.68
C LYS A 175 -5.15 3.75 -13.45
N GLY A 176 -5.42 2.52 -13.04
CA GLY A 176 -6.34 2.21 -11.94
C GLY A 176 -7.82 2.25 -12.34
N SER A 177 -8.14 2.55 -13.60
CA SER A 177 -9.50 2.43 -14.13
C SER A 177 -10.02 0.99 -14.07
N GLU A 178 -11.33 0.86 -13.89
CA GLU A 178 -12.04 -0.42 -13.97
C GLU A 178 -12.42 -0.73 -15.40
N ILE A 179 -12.09 -1.94 -15.86
CA ILE A 179 -12.45 -2.46 -17.18
C ILE A 179 -13.51 -3.55 -16.99
N ASN A 180 -14.69 -3.31 -17.56
CA ASN A 180 -15.76 -4.29 -17.60
C ASN A 180 -15.50 -5.29 -18.73
N LEU A 181 -15.79 -6.57 -18.50
CA LEU A 181 -15.58 -7.63 -19.47
C LEU A 181 -16.91 -8.25 -19.88
N VAL A 182 -17.07 -8.49 -21.18
CA VAL A 182 -18.15 -9.33 -21.73
C VAL A 182 -17.54 -10.68 -22.06
N LEU A 183 -18.09 -11.75 -21.48
CA LEU A 183 -17.56 -13.10 -21.54
C LEU A 183 -18.58 -14.06 -22.15
N GLY A 184 -18.10 -15.14 -22.77
CA GLY A 184 -18.96 -16.23 -23.22
C GLY A 184 -19.46 -17.07 -22.04
N LYS A 185 -20.74 -17.48 -22.05
CA LYS A 185 -21.34 -18.36 -21.02
C LYS A 185 -21.80 -19.72 -21.53
N GLY A 186 -21.40 -20.11 -22.73
CA GLY A 186 -21.96 -21.29 -23.38
C GLY A 186 -23.42 -21.10 -23.76
N PHE A 187 -24.01 -22.15 -24.32
CA PHE A 187 -25.43 -22.18 -24.69
C PHE A 187 -26.33 -22.83 -23.64
N TYR A 188 -25.74 -23.49 -22.63
CA TYR A 188 -26.46 -24.32 -21.65
C TYR A 188 -26.53 -23.71 -20.25
N ASN A 189 -26.55 -22.38 -20.16
CA ASN A 189 -26.67 -21.63 -18.90
C ASN A 189 -25.69 -22.10 -17.83
N GLU A 190 -24.40 -22.03 -18.16
CA GLU A 190 -23.29 -22.48 -17.32
C GLU A 190 -23.39 -21.93 -15.89
N ARG A 191 -23.07 -22.81 -14.94
CA ARG A 191 -23.14 -22.53 -13.51
C ARG A 191 -21.77 -22.72 -12.88
N THR A 192 -21.57 -22.03 -11.77
CA THR A 192 -20.36 -22.04 -10.95
C THR A 192 -20.74 -22.30 -9.49
N GLY A 193 -19.76 -22.60 -8.65
CA GLY A 193 -19.94 -22.60 -7.20
C GLY A 193 -19.93 -21.17 -6.66
N LEU A 194 -20.74 -20.89 -5.65
CA LEU A 194 -20.64 -19.64 -4.91
C LEU A 194 -19.68 -19.84 -3.73
N PRO A 195 -18.44 -19.33 -3.80
CA PRO A 195 -17.48 -19.52 -2.72
C PRO A 195 -17.93 -18.80 -1.45
N ARG A 196 -17.44 -19.30 -0.32
CA ARG A 196 -17.46 -18.58 0.94
C ARG A 196 -16.39 -17.51 0.92
N VAL A 197 -16.79 -16.25 1.10
CA VAL A 197 -15.91 -15.08 1.19
C VAL A 197 -15.87 -14.48 2.60
N ILE A 198 -16.55 -15.11 3.55
CA ILE A 198 -16.56 -14.70 4.97
C ILE A 198 -15.14 -14.80 5.54
N GLY A 199 -14.72 -13.74 6.24
CA GLY A 199 -13.37 -13.58 6.76
C GLY A 199 -12.37 -13.01 5.75
N LEU A 200 -12.77 -12.69 4.52
CA LEU A 200 -11.91 -12.01 3.56
C LEU A 200 -12.12 -10.50 3.61
N THR A 201 -11.10 -9.73 3.25
CA THR A 201 -11.25 -8.29 2.99
C THR A 201 -12.10 -8.05 1.74
N LEU A 202 -12.63 -6.83 1.56
CA LEU A 202 -13.41 -6.49 0.36
C LEU A 202 -12.65 -6.76 -0.95
N ALA A 203 -11.35 -6.48 -0.97
CA ALA A 203 -10.49 -6.70 -2.14
C ALA A 203 -10.31 -8.19 -2.45
N GLU A 204 -10.03 -9.00 -1.43
CA GLU A 204 -9.89 -10.45 -1.54
C GLU A 204 -11.21 -11.11 -1.94
N ALA A 205 -12.31 -10.75 -1.30
CA ALA A 205 -13.65 -11.25 -1.61
C ALA A 205 -14.02 -10.94 -3.07
N ARG A 206 -13.80 -9.71 -3.54
CA ARG A 206 -14.02 -9.34 -4.95
C ARG A 206 -13.18 -10.19 -5.89
N ASN A 207 -11.90 -10.39 -5.58
CA ASN A 207 -11.00 -11.19 -6.40
C ASN A 207 -11.44 -12.66 -6.50
N LEU A 208 -11.82 -13.26 -5.37
CA LEU A 208 -12.29 -14.64 -5.30
C LEU A 208 -13.63 -14.83 -6.04
N LEU A 209 -14.55 -13.86 -5.93
CA LEU A 209 -15.79 -13.85 -6.70
C LEU A 209 -15.52 -13.81 -8.20
N HIS A 210 -14.61 -12.94 -8.66
CA HIS A 210 -14.23 -12.90 -10.07
C HIS A 210 -13.58 -14.20 -10.54
N ASP A 211 -12.75 -14.85 -9.72
CA ASP A 211 -12.17 -16.15 -10.07
C ASP A 211 -13.26 -17.24 -10.22
N ALA A 212 -14.32 -17.14 -9.44
CA ALA A 212 -15.53 -17.96 -9.58
C ALA A 212 -16.46 -17.51 -10.71
N SER A 213 -16.10 -16.53 -11.55
CA SER A 213 -16.95 -15.97 -12.62
C SER A 213 -18.20 -15.24 -12.10
N LEU A 214 -18.10 -14.63 -10.93
CA LEU A 214 -19.16 -13.89 -10.23
C LEU A 214 -18.81 -12.41 -10.07
N ASN A 215 -19.82 -11.62 -9.72
CA ASN A 215 -19.69 -10.20 -9.48
C ASN A 215 -19.90 -9.85 -8.00
N LEU A 216 -19.16 -8.84 -7.53
CA LEU A 216 -19.53 -8.15 -6.31
C LEU A 216 -20.85 -7.38 -6.52
N GLY A 217 -21.80 -7.58 -5.62
CA GLY A 217 -23.07 -6.87 -5.56
C GLY A 217 -22.98 -5.61 -4.71
N ARG A 218 -24.02 -5.35 -3.92
CA ARG A 218 -24.04 -4.29 -2.92
C ARG A 218 -23.16 -4.69 -1.74
N TYR A 219 -22.41 -3.75 -1.18
CA TYR A 219 -21.74 -3.97 0.09
C TYR A 219 -22.07 -2.86 1.09
N SER A 220 -22.03 -3.19 2.38
CA SER A 220 -22.22 -2.24 3.47
C SER A 220 -21.20 -2.48 4.57
N PHE A 221 -20.70 -1.40 5.15
CA PHE A 221 -19.94 -1.42 6.39
C PHE A 221 -20.90 -1.32 7.58
N ASP A 222 -20.51 -1.91 8.71
CA ASP A 222 -21.20 -1.74 9.98
C ASP A 222 -20.68 -0.51 10.74
N GLU A 223 -21.14 -0.34 11.97
CA GLU A 223 -20.80 0.78 12.85
C GLU A 223 -19.32 0.85 13.28
N THR A 224 -18.50 -0.14 12.95
CA THR A 224 -17.09 -0.19 13.37
C THR A 224 -16.15 0.58 12.43
N ILE A 225 -16.65 1.04 11.28
CA ILE A 225 -15.86 1.69 10.24
C ILE A 225 -16.13 3.19 10.28
N PHE A 226 -15.10 3.99 10.59
CA PHE A 226 -15.21 5.45 10.67
C PHE A 226 -14.50 6.17 9.53
N ASP A 227 -13.46 5.56 8.96
CA ASP A 227 -12.67 6.16 7.89
C ASP A 227 -12.28 5.17 6.77
N GLU A 228 -11.52 5.68 5.79
CA GLU A 228 -11.05 4.87 4.67
C GLU A 228 -10.04 3.81 5.11
N ALA A 229 -9.20 4.08 6.12
CA ALA A 229 -8.21 3.13 6.61
C ALA A 229 -8.88 1.94 7.30
N ASP A 230 -9.96 2.18 8.06
CA ASP A 230 -10.83 1.15 8.64
C ASP A 230 -11.43 0.28 7.53
N SER A 231 -11.94 0.91 6.46
CA SER A 231 -12.61 0.21 5.36
C SER A 231 -11.71 -0.76 4.60
N LEU A 232 -10.39 -0.51 4.58
CA LEU A 232 -9.40 -1.38 3.92
C LEU A 232 -9.16 -2.68 4.68
N ASN A 233 -9.31 -2.64 6.01
CA ASN A 233 -9.08 -3.79 6.89
C ASN A 233 -10.38 -4.51 7.28
N ALA A 234 -11.53 -3.94 6.96
CA ALA A 234 -12.82 -4.55 7.25
C ALA A 234 -12.99 -5.90 6.53
N MET A 235 -13.44 -6.89 7.28
CA MET A 235 -13.62 -8.26 6.81
C MET A 235 -15.10 -8.58 6.63
N VAL A 236 -15.41 -9.43 5.67
CA VAL A 236 -16.77 -9.88 5.41
C VAL A 236 -17.25 -10.76 6.57
N TYR A 237 -18.32 -10.36 7.26
CA TYR A 237 -18.97 -11.19 8.28
C TYR A 237 -20.23 -11.88 7.77
N SER A 238 -20.81 -11.38 6.67
CA SER A 238 -21.99 -11.97 6.04
C SER A 238 -21.96 -11.76 4.52
N GLN A 239 -22.51 -12.72 3.79
CA GLN A 239 -22.69 -12.65 2.35
C GLN A 239 -24.10 -13.11 1.97
N TYR A 240 -24.61 -12.61 0.85
CA TYR A 240 -25.84 -13.08 0.25
C TYR A 240 -25.69 -13.15 -1.28
N PRO A 241 -26.05 -14.27 -1.94
CA PRO A 241 -26.57 -15.51 -1.37
C PRO A 241 -25.57 -16.26 -0.47
N ASN A 242 -26.07 -17.24 0.29
CA ASN A 242 -25.22 -18.11 1.11
C ASN A 242 -24.27 -18.91 0.21
N PRO A 243 -23.06 -19.25 0.69
CA PRO A 243 -22.13 -20.13 -0.03
C PRO A 243 -22.84 -21.41 -0.47
N THR A 244 -22.54 -21.88 -1.69
CA THR A 244 -23.12 -23.12 -2.23
C THR A 244 -22.01 -24.01 -2.76
N GLY A 245 -22.30 -25.32 -2.86
CA GLY A 245 -21.39 -26.28 -3.49
C GLY A 245 -21.21 -26.00 -4.98
N GLU A 246 -20.42 -26.86 -5.63
CA GLU A 246 -20.12 -26.72 -7.06
C GLU A 246 -21.42 -26.66 -7.91
N THR A 247 -21.44 -25.78 -8.93
CA THR A 247 -22.49 -25.73 -9.97
C THR A 247 -23.87 -25.21 -9.55
N SER A 248 -23.94 -24.34 -8.54
CA SER A 248 -25.20 -23.88 -7.97
C SER A 248 -25.69 -22.51 -8.44
N ILE A 249 -24.84 -21.65 -9.00
CA ILE A 249 -25.21 -20.28 -9.36
C ILE A 249 -24.78 -19.93 -10.80
N SER A 250 -25.57 -19.12 -11.52
CA SER A 250 -25.23 -18.72 -12.89
C SER A 250 -24.01 -17.80 -12.94
N PHE A 251 -23.23 -17.86 -14.02
CA PHE A 251 -22.15 -16.90 -14.27
C PHE A 251 -22.65 -15.45 -14.25
N GLY A 252 -21.83 -14.56 -13.69
CA GLY A 252 -22.11 -13.14 -13.55
C GLY A 252 -23.12 -12.78 -12.45
N ALA A 253 -23.61 -13.76 -11.70
CA ALA A 253 -24.45 -13.48 -10.55
C ALA A 253 -23.73 -12.58 -9.52
N ARG A 254 -24.51 -11.80 -8.79
CA ARG A 254 -24.02 -10.81 -7.83
C ARG A 254 -24.09 -11.34 -6.42
N VAL A 255 -23.09 -11.00 -5.62
CA VAL A 255 -22.99 -11.38 -4.21
C VAL A 255 -22.86 -10.13 -3.36
N ASP A 256 -23.86 -9.90 -2.52
CA ASP A 256 -23.91 -8.79 -1.59
C ASP A 256 -23.12 -9.13 -0.33
N LEU A 257 -22.38 -8.16 0.22
CA LEU A 257 -21.46 -8.37 1.34
C LEU A 257 -21.72 -7.39 2.49
N TRP A 258 -21.54 -7.84 3.73
CA TRP A 258 -21.51 -6.98 4.90
C TRP A 258 -20.16 -7.13 5.61
N LEU A 259 -19.55 -5.98 5.94
CA LEU A 259 -18.18 -5.91 6.43
C LEU A 259 -18.10 -5.25 7.82
N THR A 260 -17.14 -5.70 8.62
CA THR A 260 -16.90 -5.27 10.01
C THR A 260 -15.42 -5.35 10.36
N LEU A 261 -14.99 -4.56 11.34
CA LEU A 261 -13.71 -4.73 12.04
C LEU A 261 -13.87 -5.57 13.33
N ASN A 262 -15.09 -5.87 13.76
CA ASN A 262 -15.33 -6.68 14.95
C ASN A 262 -15.21 -8.17 14.61
N GLU A 263 -14.05 -8.75 14.95
CA GLU A 263 -13.76 -10.18 14.76
C GLU A 263 -14.81 -11.11 15.37
N SER A 264 -15.46 -10.72 16.48
CA SER A 264 -16.47 -11.56 17.15
C SER A 264 -17.76 -11.73 16.33
N ARG A 265 -17.99 -10.87 15.32
CA ARG A 265 -19.13 -11.00 14.40
C ARG A 265 -18.86 -11.97 13.26
N ILE A 266 -17.60 -12.35 13.01
CA ILE A 266 -17.20 -13.17 11.89
C ILE A 266 -17.47 -14.65 12.24
N PRO A 267 -18.36 -15.34 11.52
CA PRO A 267 -18.59 -16.76 11.76
C PRO A 267 -17.30 -17.57 11.53
N PRO A 268 -16.93 -18.50 12.44
CA PRO A 268 -15.76 -19.34 12.23
C PRO A 268 -15.89 -20.17 10.95
N GLU A 269 -14.77 -20.59 10.36
CA GLU A 269 -14.80 -21.59 9.30
C GLU A 269 -15.45 -22.87 9.84
N SER A 270 -16.54 -23.30 9.20
CA SER A 270 -17.09 -24.62 9.43
C SER A 270 -16.09 -25.63 8.90
N LYS A 271 -15.37 -26.33 9.78
CA LYS A 271 -14.67 -27.57 9.38
C LYS A 271 -15.71 -28.48 8.71
N PRO A 272 -15.37 -29.14 7.59
CA PRO A 272 -16.27 -30.15 7.03
C PRO A 272 -16.61 -31.14 8.15
N LYS A 273 -17.90 -31.39 8.39
CA LYS A 273 -18.35 -32.53 9.18
C LYS A 273 -17.80 -33.75 8.45
N ILE A 274 -16.76 -34.35 8.98
CA ILE A 274 -16.48 -35.75 8.68
C ILE A 274 -17.68 -36.47 9.30
N GLU A 275 -18.57 -36.96 8.45
CA GLU A 275 -19.51 -37.99 8.87
C GLU A 275 -18.60 -39.15 9.30
N GLU A 276 -18.41 -39.30 10.61
CA GLU A 276 -17.94 -40.56 11.16
C GLU A 276 -19.05 -41.54 10.82
N ASP A 277 -18.85 -42.28 9.72
CA ASP A 277 -19.61 -43.48 9.46
C ASP A 277 -19.43 -44.34 10.72
N GLU A 278 -20.52 -44.49 11.49
CA GLU A 278 -20.60 -45.50 12.53
C GLU A 278 -20.41 -46.84 11.81
N GLU A 279 -19.17 -47.35 11.79
CA GLU A 279 -18.90 -48.75 11.48
C GLU A 279 -19.66 -49.57 12.52
N ASP A 280 -20.80 -50.11 12.10
CA ASP A 280 -21.51 -51.20 12.75
C ASP A 280 -20.53 -52.38 12.93
N THR A 281 -19.77 -52.40 14.02
CA THR A 281 -19.04 -53.59 14.47
C THR A 281 -20.00 -54.53 15.19
N ASP A 282 -20.85 -55.21 14.42
CA ASP A 282 -21.56 -56.41 14.85
C ASP A 282 -21.20 -57.55 13.89
N ASP A 283 -19.98 -58.09 14.01
CA ASP A 283 -19.63 -59.42 13.49
C ASP A 283 -18.66 -60.08 14.47
N GLU A 284 -19.24 -60.64 15.53
CA GLU A 284 -18.59 -61.58 16.44
C GLU A 284 -18.36 -62.90 15.68
N PHE A 285 -17.19 -63.06 15.08
CA PHE A 285 -16.78 -64.31 14.43
C PHE A 285 -16.54 -65.41 15.48
N ASP A 286 -17.49 -66.34 15.57
CA ASP A 286 -17.39 -67.59 16.33
C ASP A 286 -16.36 -68.54 15.70
N TYR A 287 -15.26 -68.79 16.42
CA TYR A 287 -14.17 -69.70 16.00
C TYR A 287 -14.36 -71.14 16.52
N SER A 288 -15.57 -71.55 16.89
CA SER A 288 -15.80 -72.86 17.52
C SER A 288 -16.32 -73.96 16.60
N GLU A 289 -16.06 -73.96 15.29
CA GLU A 289 -16.34 -75.14 14.45
C GLU A 289 -15.36 -75.24 13.27
N MET A 290 -14.21 -75.90 13.50
CA MET A 290 -13.47 -76.55 12.41
C MET A 290 -12.91 -77.87 12.94
N GLU A 291 -13.71 -78.93 12.72
CA GLU A 291 -13.26 -80.32 12.82
C GLU A 291 -12.11 -80.54 11.82
N ILE A 292 -11.00 -81.05 12.32
CA ILE A 292 -9.87 -81.53 11.53
C ILE A 292 -10.24 -82.91 11.03
N GLU A 293 -10.59 -83.03 9.75
CA GLU A 293 -10.68 -84.34 9.10
C GLU A 293 -9.31 -84.72 8.52
N GLU A 294 -8.74 -85.76 9.12
CA GLU A 294 -7.44 -86.37 8.84
C GLU A 294 -7.60 -87.54 7.87
N VAL A 295 -7.00 -87.48 6.67
CA VAL A 295 -6.77 -88.63 5.76
C VAL A 295 -5.56 -88.26 4.87
N ILE A 296 -4.32 -88.70 5.10
CA ILE A 296 -3.69 -90.01 4.78
C ILE A 296 -4.04 -90.56 3.39
N GLU A 297 -3.26 -90.24 2.36
CA GLU A 297 -2.31 -91.14 1.63
C GLU A 297 -1.72 -90.43 0.40
#